data_AF-A0A954A2U8-F1
#
_entry.id   AF-A0A954A2U8-F1
#
_cell.length_a   1.000
_cell.length_b   1.000
_cell.length_c   1.000
_cell.angle_alpha   90.00
_cell.angle_beta   90.00
_cell.angle_gamma   90.00
#
_symmetry.space_group_name_H-M   'P 1'
#
loop_
_entity.id
_entity.type
_entity.pdbx_description
1 polymer ?
#
loop_
_entity_poly.entity_id
_entity_poly.type
_entity_poly.pdbx_seq_one_letter_code
_entity_poly.pdbx_strand_id
1 'polypeptide(L)'
;MLEKPKVDTETSRGAEADFEAAHSGFVRSLTVEEQQLLILRDELYDGSWEDMRRDLEDRRDGKPYIYKLIHRIEEDLQRIERLSGYEREHSVNLGEFLDE
;
A
#
# COMPACT_ATOMS: atom_id res chain seq x y z
N MET A 1 45.63 -17.08 -6.15
CA MET A 1 44.69 -16.47 -7.10
C MET A 1 43.31 -16.66 -6.53
N LEU A 2 42.61 -15.57 -6.18
CA LEU A 2 41.22 -15.61 -5.71
C LEU A 2 40.39 -14.97 -6.82
N GLU A 3 39.75 -15.80 -7.64
CA GLU A 3 38.72 -15.34 -8.56
C GLU A 3 37.52 -14.86 -7.73
N LYS A 4 37.17 -13.60 -7.88
CA LYS A 4 35.92 -13.06 -7.32
C LYS A 4 34.76 -13.57 -8.17
N PRO A 5 33.64 -13.99 -7.56
CA PRO A 5 32.46 -14.39 -8.33
C PRO A 5 31.96 -13.21 -9.15
N LYS A 6 31.77 -13.45 -10.45
CA LYS A 6 31.01 -12.56 -11.35
C LYS A 6 29.56 -12.60 -10.86
N VAL A 7 29.08 -11.50 -10.30
CA VAL A 7 27.65 -11.34 -10.03
C VAL A 7 26.97 -11.16 -11.39
N ASP A 8 26.09 -12.09 -11.74
CA ASP A 8 25.37 -12.12 -13.01
C ASP A 8 24.29 -11.02 -13.04
N THR A 9 24.63 -9.89 -13.66
CA THR A 9 23.81 -8.66 -13.70
C THR A 9 22.49 -8.84 -14.48
N GLU A 10 22.39 -9.82 -15.37
CA GLU A 10 21.18 -10.07 -16.17
C GLU A 10 20.06 -10.74 -15.38
N THR A 11 20.40 -11.62 -14.42
CA THR A 11 19.41 -12.29 -13.56
C THR A 11 18.75 -11.31 -12.58
N SER A 12 19.51 -10.31 -12.09
CA SER A 12 18.99 -9.28 -11.18
C SER A 12 17.94 -8.40 -11.84
N ARG A 13 18.18 -7.96 -13.08
CA ARG A 13 17.27 -7.07 -13.80
C ARG A 13 15.94 -7.74 -14.15
N GLY A 14 15.96 -9.04 -14.46
CA GLY A 14 14.74 -9.82 -14.72
C GLY A 14 13.86 -9.93 -13.47
N ALA A 15 14.47 -10.24 -12.32
CA ALA A 15 13.76 -10.35 -11.05
C ALA A 15 13.17 -9.02 -10.58
N GLU A 16 13.88 -7.90 -10.77
CA GLU A 16 13.37 -6.55 -10.46
C GLU A 16 12.16 -6.18 -11.33
N ALA A 17 12.20 -6.50 -12.64
CA ALA A 17 11.09 -6.22 -13.54
C ALA A 17 9.84 -7.05 -13.20
N ASP A 18 10.02 -8.33 -12.84
CA ASP A 18 8.92 -9.20 -12.42
C ASP A 18 8.31 -8.74 -11.08
N PHE A 19 9.16 -8.26 -10.16
CA PHE A 19 8.75 -7.68 -8.88
C PHE A 19 7.88 -6.43 -9.08
N GLU A 20 8.39 -5.45 -9.86
CA GLU A 20 7.67 -4.22 -10.19
C GLU A 20 6.33 -4.54 -10.87
N ALA A 21 6.35 -5.41 -11.88
CA ALA A 21 5.16 -5.79 -12.64
C ALA A 21 4.08 -6.45 -11.77
N ALA A 22 4.47 -7.26 -10.78
CA ALA A 22 3.53 -7.90 -9.87
C ALA A 22 2.78 -6.87 -9.01
N HIS A 23 3.51 -5.92 -8.42
CA HIS A 23 2.93 -4.93 -7.51
C HIS A 23 2.14 -3.85 -8.26
N SER A 24 2.64 -3.33 -9.38
CA SER A 24 1.85 -2.45 -10.24
C SER A 24 0.61 -3.17 -10.79
N GLY A 25 0.72 -4.46 -11.12
CA GLY A 25 -0.41 -5.27 -11.55
C GLY A 25 -1.50 -5.38 -10.48
N PHE A 26 -1.11 -5.57 -9.22
CA PHE A 26 -2.03 -5.57 -8.09
C PHE A 26 -2.68 -4.19 -7.90
N VAL A 27 -1.90 -3.09 -7.89
CA VAL A 27 -2.43 -1.73 -7.72
C VAL A 27 -3.41 -1.35 -8.83
N ARG A 28 -3.13 -1.71 -10.08
CA ARG A 28 -4.06 -1.51 -11.21
C ARG A 28 -5.37 -2.28 -11.09
N SER A 29 -5.39 -3.35 -10.30
CA SER A 29 -6.60 -4.15 -10.05
C SER A 29 -7.46 -3.62 -8.90
N LEU A 30 -6.94 -2.68 -8.10
CA LEU A 30 -7.66 -2.08 -6.98
C LEU A 30 -8.83 -1.23 -7.47
N THR A 31 -9.88 -1.14 -6.65
CA THR A 31 -10.95 -0.20 -6.93
C THR A 31 -10.48 1.25 -6.71
N VAL A 32 -11.22 2.21 -7.26
CA VAL A 32 -10.93 3.65 -7.05
C VAL A 32 -10.90 3.99 -5.56
N GLU A 33 -11.77 3.37 -4.77
CA GLU A 33 -11.79 3.52 -3.31
C GLU A 33 -10.53 3.01 -2.63
N GLU A 34 -10.05 1.84 -3.05
CA GLU A 34 -8.83 1.24 -2.50
C GLU A 34 -7.59 2.09 -2.87
N GLN A 35 -7.52 2.60 -4.11
CA GLN A 35 -6.48 3.53 -4.52
C GLN A 35 -6.56 4.86 -3.75
N GLN A 36 -7.76 5.39 -3.54
CA GLN A 36 -7.96 6.61 -2.76
C GLN A 36 -7.49 6.45 -1.31
N LEU A 37 -7.67 5.26 -0.71
CA LEU A 37 -7.17 4.98 0.64
C LEU A 37 -5.63 5.01 0.69
N LEU A 38 -4.95 4.49 -0.33
CA LEU A 38 -3.48 4.59 -0.43
C LEU A 38 -3.02 6.04 -0.49
N ILE A 39 -3.64 6.85 -1.36
CA ILE A 39 -3.31 8.28 -1.51
C ILE A 39 -3.51 9.00 -0.18
N LEU A 40 -4.68 8.82 0.46
CA LEU A 40 -4.99 9.50 1.72
C LEU A 40 -4.05 9.09 2.86
N ARG A 41 -3.60 7.83 2.86
CA ARG A 41 -2.66 7.32 3.87
C ARG A 41 -1.33 8.04 3.77
N ASP A 42 -0.83 8.22 2.54
CA ASP A 42 0.45 8.87 2.32
C ASP A 42 0.38 10.38 2.53
N GLU A 43 -0.74 11.01 2.16
CA GLU A 43 -0.91 12.46 2.29
C GLU A 43 -1.23 12.94 3.72
N LEU A 44 -2.00 12.16 4.49
CA LEU A 44 -2.57 12.61 5.76
C LEU A 44 -2.04 11.85 6.99
N TYR A 45 -1.50 10.66 6.78
CA TYR A 45 -1.10 9.76 7.86
C TYR A 45 0.36 9.31 7.74
N ASP A 46 1.18 9.99 6.94
CA ASP A 46 2.61 9.69 6.75
C ASP A 46 2.90 8.21 6.42
N GLY A 47 1.99 7.57 5.67
CA GLY A 47 2.08 6.15 5.30
C GLY A 47 1.59 5.16 6.36
N SER A 48 1.05 5.63 7.50
CA SER A 48 0.60 4.80 8.61
C SER A 48 -0.84 4.29 8.43
N TRP A 49 -0.98 2.99 8.17
CA TRP A 49 -2.30 2.33 8.22
C TRP A 49 -2.90 2.30 9.62
N GLU A 50 -2.08 2.26 10.67
CA GLU A 50 -2.55 2.21 12.05
C GLU A 50 -3.25 3.52 12.43
N ASP A 51 -2.64 4.66 12.09
CA ASP A 51 -3.22 5.97 12.37
C ASP A 51 -4.50 6.22 11.57
N MET A 52 -4.51 5.84 10.28
CA MET A 52 -5.73 5.93 9.47
C MET A 52 -6.85 5.04 10.03
N ARG A 53 -6.55 3.80 10.44
CA ARG A 53 -7.55 2.91 11.03
C ARG A 53 -8.12 3.48 12.32
N ARG A 54 -7.25 4.04 13.17
CA ARG A 54 -7.65 4.67 14.43
C ARG A 54 -8.57 5.86 14.19
N ASP A 55 -8.29 6.70 13.20
CA ASP A 55 -9.15 7.83 12.84
C ASP A 55 -10.56 7.37 12.43
N LEU A 56 -10.65 6.29 11.66
CA LEU A 56 -11.92 5.69 11.25
C LEU A 56 -12.71 5.09 12.42
N GLU A 57 -12.01 4.44 13.35
CA GLU A 57 -12.63 3.94 14.58
C GLU A 57 -13.13 5.08 15.48
N ASP A 58 -12.35 6.15 15.62
CA ASP A 58 -12.75 7.31 16.39
C ASP A 58 -13.98 8.01 15.75
N ARG A 59 -14.00 8.13 14.43
CA ARG A 59 -15.17 8.60 13.68
C ARG A 59 -16.40 7.70 13.88
N ARG A 60 -16.23 6.38 13.87
CA ARG A 60 -17.31 5.42 14.14
C ARG A 60 -17.93 5.65 15.53
N ASP A 61 -17.10 5.97 16.52
CA ASP A 61 -17.52 6.21 17.90
C ASP A 61 -18.07 7.65 18.13
N GLY A 62 -18.13 8.49 17.09
CA GLY A 62 -18.57 9.88 17.18
C GLY A 62 -17.55 10.83 17.84
N LYS A 63 -16.28 10.43 17.90
CA LYS A 63 -15.18 11.27 18.38
C LYS A 63 -14.68 12.19 17.24
N PRO A 64 -13.90 13.24 17.56
CA PRO A 64 -13.20 14.03 16.55
C PRO A 64 -12.31 13.16 15.66
N TYR A 65 -12.21 13.51 14.38
CA TYR A 65 -11.46 12.78 13.36
C TYR A 65 -10.80 13.77 12.39
N ILE A 66 -9.77 13.33 11.67
CA ILE A 66 -8.90 14.13 10.81
C ILE A 66 -9.57 14.40 9.46
N TYR A 67 -10.18 13.38 8.83
CA TYR A 67 -10.76 13.55 7.49
C TYR A 67 -12.01 12.69 7.23
N LYS A 68 -12.90 13.20 6.37
CA LYS A 68 -14.14 12.51 6.02
C LYS A 68 -13.97 11.68 4.75
N LEU A 69 -13.77 10.37 4.89
CA LEU A 69 -13.94 9.41 3.80
C LEU A 69 -15.37 9.43 3.24
N ILE A 70 -15.46 9.23 1.92
CA ILE A 70 -16.69 9.27 1.10
C ILE A 70 -17.56 8.03 1.36
N HIS A 71 -16.96 6.90 1.74
CA HIS A 71 -17.59 5.59 1.83
C HIS A 71 -18.00 5.23 3.27
N ARG A 72 -18.62 4.06 3.42
CA ARG A 72 -19.03 3.54 4.73
C ARG A 72 -17.77 3.12 5.49
N ILE A 73 -17.64 3.59 6.74
CA ILE A 73 -16.49 3.34 7.60
C ILE A 73 -16.15 1.84 7.69
N GLU A 74 -17.15 0.97 7.82
CA GLU A 74 -16.94 -0.48 7.89
C GLU A 74 -16.33 -1.07 6.61
N GLU A 75 -16.68 -0.54 5.44
CA GLU A 75 -16.09 -0.97 4.17
C GLU A 75 -14.64 -0.49 4.05
N ASP A 76 -14.37 0.75 4.47
CA ASP A 76 -13.02 1.30 4.45
C ASP A 76 -12.08 0.55 5.40
N LEU A 77 -12.56 0.16 6.58
CA LEU A 77 -11.81 -0.71 7.49
C LEU A 77 -11.46 -2.08 6.86
N GLN A 78 -12.39 -2.68 6.11
CA GLN A 78 -12.14 -3.94 5.40
C GLN A 78 -11.11 -3.77 4.27
N ARG A 79 -11.20 -2.67 3.51
CA ARG A 79 -10.22 -2.33 2.47
C ARG A 79 -8.84 -2.12 3.07
N ILE A 80 -8.72 -1.37 4.18
CA ILE A 80 -7.45 -1.16 4.89
C ILE A 80 -6.85 -2.48 5.37
N GLU A 81 -7.65 -3.40 5.92
CA GLU A 81 -7.13 -4.70 6.36
C GLU A 81 -6.56 -5.50 5.18
N ARG A 82 -7.25 -5.51 4.04
CA ARG A 82 -6.76 -6.15 2.81
C ARG A 82 -5.45 -5.53 2.32
N LEU A 83 -5.40 -4.21 2.21
CA LEU A 83 -4.24 -3.49 1.66
C LEU A 83 -3.01 -3.59 2.58
N SER A 84 -3.20 -3.33 3.87
CA SER A 84 -2.12 -3.46 4.87
C SER A 84 -1.66 -4.91 5.02
N GLY A 85 -2.55 -5.89 4.84
CA GLY A 85 -2.22 -7.30 4.78
C GLY A 85 -1.27 -7.62 3.62
N TYR A 86 -1.59 -7.13 2.42
CA TYR A 86 -0.75 -7.29 1.24
C TYR A 86 0.64 -6.67 1.43
N GLU A 87 0.71 -5.43 1.92
CA GLU A 87 1.99 -4.76 2.16
C GLU A 87 2.89 -5.51 3.14
N ARG A 88 2.30 -6.06 4.21
CA ARG A 88 3.03 -6.86 5.18
C ARG A 88 3.49 -8.20 4.61
N GLU A 89 2.68 -8.86 3.79
CA GLU A 89 3.04 -10.12 3.14
C GLU A 89 4.21 -9.95 2.17
N HIS A 90 4.19 -8.85 1.39
CA HIS A 90 5.18 -8.61 0.35
C HIS A 90 6.33 -7.68 0.79
N SER A 91 6.24 -7.08 1.98
CA SER A 91 7.19 -6.08 2.48
C SER A 91 7.37 -4.88 1.54
N VAL A 92 6.26 -4.34 1.05
CA VAL A 92 6.22 -3.22 0.08
C VAL A 92 5.34 -2.07 0.56
N ASN A 93 5.54 -0.90 -0.03
CA ASN A 93 4.57 0.20 0.05
C ASN A 93 3.78 0.26 -1.27
N LEU A 94 2.51 -0.10 -1.24
CA LEU A 94 1.61 -0.08 -2.41
C LEU A 94 1.44 1.31 -3.01
N GLY A 95 1.58 2.38 -2.21
CA GLY A 95 1.50 3.76 -2.68
C GLY A 95 2.60 4.11 -3.69
N GLU A 96 3.75 3.43 -3.64
CA GLU A 96 4.86 3.61 -4.58
C GLU A 96 4.56 3.10 -5.99
N PHE A 97 3.53 2.26 -6.15
CA PHE A 97 3.13 1.66 -7.43
C PHE A 97 1.84 2.28 -7.99
N LEU A 98 1.36 3.39 -7.42
CA LEU A 98 0.27 4.17 -8.01
C LEU A 98 0.77 4.87 -9.29
N ASP A 99 0.00 4.74 -10.38
CA ASP A 99 0.25 5.53 -11.59
C ASP A 99 -0.10 7.02 -11.30
N GLU A 100 0.76 7.97 -11.70
CA GLU A 100 0.54 9.44 -11.57
C GLU A 100 -0.66 9.96 -12.39
#